data_AF-A0A430KWH1-F1
#
_entry.id   AF-A0A430KWH1-F1
#
_cell.length_a   1.000
_cell.length_b   1.000
_cell.length_c   1.000
_cell.angle_alpha   90.00
_cell.angle_beta   90.00
_cell.angle_gamma   90.00
#
_symmetry.space_group_name_H-M   'P 1'
#
loop_
_entity.id
_entity.type
_entity.pdbx_description
1 polymer ?
#
loop_
_entity_poly.entity_id
_entity_poly.type
_entity_poly.pdbx_seq_one_letter_code
_entity_poly.pdbx_strand_id
1 'polypeptide(L)'
;GLIDLGELRDALAPHYSHRGRPSIAPELLVRMAMIARLYGITSERRLCEEVRFNLAYRWFCRLPLDAPVPHHSTFSKNRHGRFRDAGIFRILFEQTVRRCANAGLIAHKDAAIDASFVAADASWQRKMRDADMAAPRLPRPVCEWLADQANAPPPDYGVPRGKPAEVSRTDPASAWSARTARGRFGYAFNVLIDTPGGVAIDVEASPARFAAEVDAGRTMLARADDRFGYRPKRVAADTAYGTAAFLAFVTDRGTIPHIPVLERSEQTKGKFPREAFRYEREQDRYVCPAGKTLPFRGADRRAGFLRYSASPADCRACYLKLKCTAGSN
;
A
#
# COMPACT_ATOMS: atom_id res chain seq x y z
N GLY A 1 -28.50 6.67 -12.72
CA GLY A 1 -27.32 7.04 -13.54
C GLY A 1 -26.08 6.39 -12.96
N LEU A 2 -25.09 6.03 -13.79
CA LEU A 2 -23.93 5.23 -13.36
C LEU A 2 -23.15 5.85 -12.17
N ILE A 3 -23.09 7.18 -12.11
CA ILE A 3 -22.45 7.95 -11.04
C ILE A 3 -23.53 8.69 -10.26
N ASP A 4 -23.83 8.22 -9.06
CA ASP A 4 -24.64 8.95 -8.11
C ASP A 4 -23.78 9.39 -6.93
N LEU A 5 -23.88 10.69 -6.67
CA LEU A 5 -23.07 11.46 -5.74
C LEU A 5 -23.97 12.05 -4.64
N GLY A 6 -25.22 11.58 -4.50
CA GLY A 6 -26.17 12.08 -3.51
C GLY A 6 -25.63 11.94 -2.09
N GLU A 7 -25.07 10.77 -1.77
CA GLU A 7 -24.44 10.47 -0.47
C GLU A 7 -23.16 11.29 -0.21
N LEU A 8 -22.57 11.89 -1.24
CA LEU A 8 -21.36 12.70 -1.12
C LEU A 8 -21.61 13.93 -0.24
N ARG A 9 -22.82 14.49 -0.35
CA ARG A 9 -23.21 15.68 0.40
C ARG A 9 -23.36 15.37 1.87
N ASP A 10 -23.95 14.22 2.20
CA ASP A 10 -24.13 13.77 3.58
C ASP A 10 -22.78 13.46 4.23
N ALA A 11 -21.90 12.76 3.52
CA ALA A 11 -20.55 12.46 3.99
C ALA A 11 -19.72 13.72 4.26
N LEU A 12 -19.96 14.80 3.53
CA LEU A 12 -19.22 16.06 3.68
C LEU A 12 -19.92 17.10 4.55
N ALA A 13 -21.19 16.89 4.92
CA ALA A 13 -21.97 17.85 5.70
C ALA A 13 -21.25 18.33 6.98
N PRO A 14 -20.55 17.47 7.76
CA PRO A 14 -19.79 17.90 8.94
C PRO A 14 -18.60 18.81 8.63
N HIS A 15 -18.09 18.78 7.39
CA HIS A 15 -16.91 19.52 6.96
C HIS A 15 -17.25 20.86 6.29
N TYR A 16 -18.54 21.19 6.16
CA TYR A 16 -19.01 22.47 5.62
C TYR A 16 -19.29 23.48 6.72
N SER A 17 -18.81 24.72 6.54
CA SER A 17 -19.18 25.83 7.41
C SER A 17 -20.66 26.17 7.24
N HIS A 18 -21.38 26.32 8.36
CA HIS A 18 -22.75 26.83 8.39
C HIS A 18 -22.83 28.37 8.23
N ARG A 19 -21.70 29.07 8.17
CA ARG A 19 -21.61 30.53 8.03
C ARG A 19 -20.77 30.93 6.82
N GLY A 20 -21.14 32.04 6.16
CA GLY A 20 -20.40 32.64 5.05
C GLY A 20 -20.91 32.23 3.66
N ARG A 21 -20.14 32.55 2.60
CA ARG A 21 -20.49 32.19 1.22
C ARG A 21 -20.61 30.67 1.08
N PRO A 22 -21.71 30.14 0.50
CA PRO A 22 -21.86 28.72 0.25
C PRO A 22 -20.66 28.16 -0.49
N SER A 23 -20.14 27.04 -0.01
CA SER A 23 -19.05 26.35 -0.69
C SER A 23 -19.54 25.74 -2.00
N ILE A 24 -18.61 25.57 -2.94
CA ILE A 24 -18.89 24.87 -4.19
C ILE A 24 -19.28 23.42 -3.88
N ALA A 25 -20.34 22.96 -4.55
CA ALA A 25 -20.87 21.61 -4.42
C ALA A 25 -19.77 20.57 -4.71
N PRO A 26 -19.53 19.62 -3.80
CA PRO A 26 -18.46 18.63 -3.97
C PRO A 26 -18.71 17.72 -5.17
N GLU A 27 -19.98 17.46 -5.49
CA GLU A 27 -20.40 16.67 -6.64
C GLU A 27 -19.95 17.31 -7.96
N LEU A 28 -19.95 18.64 -8.04
CA LEU A 28 -19.45 19.38 -9.20
C LEU A 28 -17.95 19.16 -9.39
N LEU A 29 -17.16 19.28 -8.31
CA LEU A 29 -15.70 19.10 -8.37
C LEU A 29 -15.33 17.65 -8.74
N VAL A 30 -16.04 16.65 -8.21
CA VAL A 30 -15.85 15.25 -8.57
C VAL A 30 -16.17 15.01 -10.04
N ARG A 31 -17.31 15.53 -10.55
CA ARG A 31 -17.68 15.41 -11.97
C ARG A 31 -16.64 16.05 -12.89
N MET A 32 -16.16 17.25 -12.55
CA MET A 32 -15.08 17.90 -13.29
C MET A 32 -13.79 17.07 -13.26
N ALA A 33 -13.41 16.51 -12.10
CA ALA A 33 -12.23 15.66 -11.99
C ALA A 33 -12.34 14.36 -12.82
N MET A 34 -13.55 13.81 -12.97
CA MET A 34 -13.79 12.65 -13.84
C MET A 34 -13.59 13.00 -15.31
N ILE A 35 -14.12 14.14 -15.77
CA ILE A 35 -13.85 14.64 -17.13
C ILE A 35 -12.34 14.75 -17.36
N ALA A 36 -11.63 15.36 -16.40
CA ALA A 36 -10.19 15.52 -16.50
C ALA A 36 -9.46 14.18 -16.68
N ARG A 37 -9.86 13.15 -15.92
CA ARG A 37 -9.23 11.83 -16.01
C ARG A 37 -9.60 11.07 -17.28
N LEU A 38 -10.86 11.12 -17.70
CA LEU A 38 -11.39 10.40 -18.86
C LEU A 38 -10.84 10.95 -20.18
N TYR A 39 -10.72 12.27 -20.28
CA TYR A 39 -10.24 12.96 -21.49
C TYR A 39 -8.77 13.37 -21.42
N GLY A 40 -8.03 12.92 -20.39
CA GLY A 40 -6.59 13.17 -20.27
C GLY A 40 -6.23 14.65 -20.07
N ILE A 41 -7.11 15.46 -19.49
CA ILE A 41 -6.84 16.87 -19.18
C ILE A 41 -6.04 16.94 -17.88
N THR A 42 -4.74 17.20 -17.99
CA THR A 42 -3.81 17.21 -16.84
C THR A 42 -3.73 18.54 -16.10
N SER A 43 -4.33 19.61 -16.65
CA SER A 43 -4.32 20.95 -16.07
C SER A 43 -5.71 21.33 -15.57
N GLU A 44 -5.83 21.64 -14.28
CA GLU A 44 -7.07 22.14 -13.68
C GLU A 44 -7.49 23.49 -14.28
N ARG A 45 -6.54 24.31 -14.76
CA ARG A 45 -6.84 25.55 -15.49
C ARG A 45 -7.52 25.25 -16.82
N ARG A 46 -6.92 24.34 -17.60
CA ARG A 46 -7.47 23.88 -18.87
C ARG A 46 -8.84 23.23 -18.66
N LEU A 47 -9.01 22.42 -17.60
CA LEU A 47 -10.30 21.83 -17.25
C LEU A 47 -11.37 22.90 -17.01
N CYS A 48 -11.06 23.95 -16.25
CA CYS A 48 -11.98 25.06 -16.03
C CYS A 48 -12.33 25.80 -17.33
N GLU A 49 -11.38 25.98 -18.24
CA GLU A 49 -11.61 26.57 -19.57
C GLU A 49 -12.49 25.68 -20.45
N GLU A 50 -12.20 24.38 -20.50
CA GLU A 50 -12.98 23.40 -21.26
C GLU A 50 -14.43 23.34 -20.75
N VAL A 51 -14.64 23.30 -19.43
CA VAL A 51 -15.98 23.34 -18.81
C VAL A 51 -16.68 24.70 -19.02
N ARG A 52 -15.94 25.78 -19.28
CA ARG A 52 -16.54 27.08 -19.60
C ARG A 52 -17.22 27.06 -20.97
N PHE A 53 -16.63 26.40 -21.97
CA PHE A 53 -17.11 26.46 -23.36
C PHE A 53 -17.81 25.19 -23.85
N ASN A 54 -17.54 24.03 -23.23
CA ASN A 54 -18.08 22.75 -23.69
C ASN A 54 -19.43 22.44 -23.02
N LEU A 55 -20.51 22.49 -23.81
CA LEU A 55 -21.88 22.23 -23.34
C LEU A 55 -22.05 20.82 -22.78
N ALA A 56 -21.41 19.81 -23.35
CA ALA A 56 -21.50 18.43 -22.86
C ALA A 56 -20.85 18.29 -21.48
N TYR A 57 -19.72 18.97 -21.25
CA TYR A 57 -19.05 18.99 -19.95
C TYR A 57 -19.88 19.70 -18.88
N ARG A 58 -20.53 20.82 -19.24
CA ARG A 58 -21.45 21.53 -18.34
C ARG A 58 -22.66 20.67 -17.99
N TRP A 59 -23.27 20.03 -18.98
CA TRP A 59 -24.39 19.11 -18.79
C TRP A 59 -24.02 17.96 -17.85
N PHE A 60 -22.89 17.28 -18.08
CA PHE A 60 -22.41 16.20 -17.21
C PHE A 60 -22.16 16.67 -15.77
N CYS A 61 -21.59 17.87 -15.63
CA CYS A 61 -21.34 18.53 -14.36
C CYS A 61 -22.61 19.03 -13.66
N ARG A 62 -23.78 18.98 -14.30
CA ARG A 62 -25.02 19.62 -13.85
C ARG A 62 -24.82 21.12 -13.57
N LEU A 63 -24.01 21.79 -14.39
CA LEU A 63 -23.71 23.20 -14.28
C LEU A 63 -24.58 24.00 -15.27
N PRO A 64 -25.54 24.83 -14.80
CA PRO A 64 -26.37 25.68 -15.66
C PRO A 64 -25.54 26.60 -16.55
N LEU A 65 -26.06 27.04 -17.69
CA LEU A 65 -25.29 27.85 -18.67
C LEU A 65 -24.86 29.21 -18.12
N ASP A 66 -25.70 29.82 -17.29
CA ASP A 66 -25.48 31.11 -16.63
C ASP A 66 -24.61 31.00 -15.36
N ALA A 67 -24.42 29.79 -14.82
CA ALA A 67 -23.64 29.58 -13.61
C ALA A 67 -22.11 29.74 -13.84
N PRO A 68 -21.37 30.39 -12.93
CA PRO A 68 -19.93 30.52 -13.07
C PRO A 68 -19.20 29.18 -12.86
N VAL A 69 -18.17 28.92 -13.65
CA VAL A 69 -17.27 27.77 -13.44
C VAL A 69 -16.39 28.03 -12.20
N PRO A 70 -16.18 27.02 -11.33
CA PRO A 70 -15.21 27.10 -10.23
C PRO A 70 -13.83 27.59 -10.67
N HIS A 71 -13.19 28.38 -9.81
CA HIS A 71 -11.79 28.73 -10.01
C HIS A 71 -10.90 27.50 -9.78
N HIS A 72 -9.83 27.33 -10.58
CA HIS A 72 -8.95 26.16 -10.54
C HIS A 72 -8.38 25.90 -9.13
N SER A 73 -8.11 26.94 -8.33
CA SER A 73 -7.57 26.80 -6.97
C SER A 73 -8.53 26.12 -6.00
N THR A 74 -9.83 26.04 -6.31
CA THR A 74 -10.82 25.31 -5.51
C THR A 74 -10.50 23.81 -5.44
N PHE A 75 -9.95 23.22 -6.51
CA PHE A 75 -9.60 21.79 -6.53
C PHE A 75 -8.52 21.46 -5.51
N SER A 76 -7.38 22.17 -5.56
CA SER A 76 -6.28 21.98 -4.60
C SER A 76 -6.75 22.18 -3.15
N LYS A 77 -7.51 23.26 -2.87
CA LYS A 77 -8.03 23.53 -1.52
C LYS A 77 -8.93 22.43 -0.98
N ASN A 78 -9.83 21.87 -1.80
CA ASN A 78 -10.71 20.79 -1.37
C ASN A 78 -9.96 19.46 -1.28
N ARG A 79 -9.07 19.14 -2.24
CA ARG A 79 -8.28 17.89 -2.27
C ARG A 79 -7.39 17.74 -1.03
N HIS A 80 -6.73 18.83 -0.60
CA HIS A 80 -5.83 18.79 0.55
C HIS A 80 -6.51 19.07 1.90
N GLY A 81 -7.69 19.68 1.91
CA GLY A 81 -8.53 19.84 3.10
C GLY A 81 -9.66 18.81 3.11
N ARG A 82 -10.90 19.31 3.01
CA ARG A 82 -12.15 18.56 3.23
C ARG A 82 -12.22 17.16 2.60
N PHE A 83 -11.74 16.98 1.36
CA PHE A 83 -11.81 15.68 0.68
C PHE A 83 -10.90 14.64 1.33
N ARG A 84 -9.73 15.07 1.79
CA ARG A 84 -8.82 14.24 2.56
C ARG A 84 -9.42 13.95 3.93
N ASP A 85 -9.87 14.99 4.64
CA ASP A 85 -10.38 14.87 6.01
C ASP A 85 -11.63 13.98 6.09
N ALA A 86 -12.50 14.05 5.07
CA ALA A 86 -13.71 13.23 4.98
C ALA A 86 -13.50 11.86 4.33
N GLY A 87 -12.29 11.53 3.86
CA GLY A 87 -12.03 10.25 3.18
C GLY A 87 -12.84 10.04 1.89
N ILE A 88 -13.21 11.11 1.18
CA ILE A 88 -14.22 11.09 0.12
C ILE A 88 -13.93 10.09 -1.01
N PHE A 89 -12.65 9.94 -1.38
CA PHE A 89 -12.25 9.06 -2.47
C PHE A 89 -12.45 7.60 -2.09
N ARG A 90 -12.28 7.25 -0.81
CA ARG A 90 -12.58 5.90 -0.30
C ARG A 90 -14.08 5.64 -0.38
N ILE A 91 -14.90 6.57 0.08
CA ILE A 91 -16.36 6.47 0.03
C ILE A 91 -16.83 6.27 -1.43
N LEU A 92 -16.39 7.13 -2.34
CA LEU A 92 -16.74 7.05 -3.76
C LEU A 92 -16.32 5.73 -4.40
N PHE A 93 -15.10 5.28 -4.09
CA PHE A 93 -14.58 4.01 -4.58
C PHE A 93 -15.43 2.84 -4.06
N GLU A 94 -15.64 2.75 -2.75
CA GLU A 94 -16.43 1.66 -2.16
C GLU A 94 -17.88 1.64 -2.66
N GLN A 95 -18.50 2.80 -2.85
CA GLN A 95 -19.85 2.88 -3.43
C GLN A 95 -19.89 2.40 -4.88
N THR A 96 -18.83 2.66 -5.65
CA THR A 96 -18.70 2.14 -7.01
C THR A 96 -18.59 0.61 -6.99
N VAL A 97 -17.79 0.05 -6.07
CA VAL A 97 -17.66 -1.40 -5.91
C VAL A 97 -18.98 -2.04 -5.47
N ARG A 98 -19.72 -1.45 -4.52
CA ARG A 98 -21.06 -1.94 -4.11
C ARG A 98 -22.03 -2.00 -5.29
N ARG A 99 -21.98 -1.02 -6.19
CA ARG A 99 -22.82 -1.02 -7.40
C ARG A 99 -22.41 -2.12 -8.36
N CYS A 100 -21.11 -2.34 -8.56
CA CYS A 100 -20.62 -3.47 -9.34
C CYS A 100 -21.08 -4.80 -8.74
N ALA A 101 -21.04 -4.95 -7.42
CA ALA A 101 -21.55 -6.12 -6.71
C ALA A 101 -23.05 -6.33 -6.96
N ASN A 102 -23.86 -5.28 -6.74
CA ASN A 102 -25.32 -5.32 -6.92
C ASN A 102 -25.73 -5.58 -8.38
N ALA A 103 -24.89 -5.18 -9.34
CA ALA A 103 -25.09 -5.47 -10.76
C ALA A 103 -24.59 -6.86 -11.19
N GLY A 104 -24.03 -7.66 -10.26
CA GLY A 104 -23.50 -8.99 -10.55
C GLY A 104 -22.20 -8.99 -11.36
N LEU A 105 -21.45 -7.88 -11.35
CA LEU A 105 -20.19 -7.74 -12.10
C LEU A 105 -18.97 -8.30 -11.37
N ILE A 106 -19.12 -8.71 -10.10
CA ILE A 106 -18.05 -9.27 -9.29
C ILE A 106 -18.28 -10.77 -9.18
N ALA A 107 -17.30 -11.58 -9.60
CA ALA A 107 -17.46 -13.03 -9.69
C ALA A 107 -17.15 -13.77 -8.38
N HIS A 108 -16.41 -13.14 -7.44
CA HIS A 108 -16.01 -13.72 -6.15
C HIS A 108 -15.19 -15.02 -6.29
N LYS A 109 -14.56 -15.23 -7.45
CA LYS A 109 -13.87 -16.50 -7.77
C LYS A 109 -12.38 -16.36 -7.66
N ASP A 110 -11.81 -15.46 -8.46
CA ASP A 110 -10.37 -15.34 -8.65
C ASP A 110 -9.99 -13.88 -8.51
N ALA A 111 -8.91 -13.63 -7.78
CA ALA A 111 -8.39 -12.28 -7.58
C ALA A 111 -6.93 -12.17 -8.02
N ALA A 112 -6.52 -10.98 -8.41
CA ALA A 112 -5.13 -10.62 -8.65
C ALA A 112 -4.75 -9.40 -7.81
N ILE A 113 -3.53 -9.40 -7.28
CA ILE A 113 -2.92 -8.24 -6.62
C ILE A 113 -1.71 -7.81 -7.44
N ASP A 114 -1.70 -6.55 -7.83
CA ASP A 114 -0.58 -5.94 -8.55
C ASP A 114 -0.29 -4.54 -7.99
N ALA A 115 0.96 -4.09 -8.13
CA ALA A 115 1.45 -2.81 -7.64
C ALA A 115 2.20 -2.04 -8.73
N SER A 116 1.69 -0.86 -9.06
CA SER A 116 2.35 0.06 -10.01
C SER A 116 3.17 1.12 -9.27
N PHE A 117 4.41 1.35 -9.71
CA PHE A 117 5.24 2.42 -9.14
C PHE A 117 4.77 3.80 -9.63
N VAL A 118 4.49 4.69 -8.68
CA VAL A 118 4.15 6.10 -8.92
C VAL A 118 5.26 6.97 -8.35
N ALA A 119 5.95 7.71 -9.23
CA ALA A 119 6.99 8.63 -8.79
C ALA A 119 6.41 9.75 -7.94
N ALA A 120 7.04 10.02 -6.79
CA ALA A 120 6.72 11.18 -5.98
C ALA A 120 7.30 12.45 -6.62
N ASP A 121 6.67 13.59 -6.35
CA ASP A 121 7.21 14.90 -6.71
C ASP A 121 8.31 15.31 -5.71
N ALA A 122 9.39 14.54 -5.71
CA ALA A 122 10.50 14.66 -4.77
C ALA A 122 11.84 14.50 -5.50
N SER A 123 12.75 15.44 -5.23
CA SER A 123 14.10 15.38 -5.80
C SER A 123 14.92 14.27 -5.13
N TRP A 124 15.46 13.37 -5.94
CA TRP A 124 16.37 12.31 -5.50
C TRP A 124 17.69 12.84 -4.89
N GLN A 125 18.10 14.07 -5.26
CA GLN A 125 19.32 14.71 -4.75
C GLN A 125 19.14 15.27 -3.33
N ARG A 126 17.90 15.59 -2.93
CA ARG A 126 17.59 16.22 -1.64
C ARG A 126 17.07 15.21 -0.62
N LYS A 127 17.86 14.16 -0.41
CA LYS A 127 17.59 13.11 0.59
C LYS A 127 18.29 13.39 1.92
N MET A 128 17.61 13.05 3.00
CA MET A 128 18.11 13.06 4.38
C MET A 128 18.44 11.64 4.80
N ARG A 129 19.59 11.46 5.45
CA ARG A 129 20.03 10.22 6.09
C ARG A 129 19.94 10.34 7.61
N ASP A 130 20.29 9.28 8.33
CA ASP A 130 20.18 9.24 9.79
C ASP A 130 20.84 10.41 10.51
N ALA A 131 22.03 10.84 10.09
CA ALA A 131 22.71 12.00 10.67
C ALA A 131 21.94 13.32 10.44
N ASP A 132 21.35 13.48 9.26
CA ASP A 132 20.55 14.67 8.92
C ASP A 132 19.23 14.70 9.72
N MET A 133 18.68 13.52 10.03
CA MET A 133 17.44 13.37 10.81
C MET A 133 17.63 13.67 12.30
N ALA A 134 18.88 13.70 12.80
CA ALA A 134 19.21 14.09 14.18
C ALA A 134 19.45 15.60 14.34
N ALA A 135 19.35 16.38 13.26
CA ALA A 135 19.55 17.82 13.31
C ALA A 135 18.47 18.52 14.17
N PRO A 136 18.82 19.61 14.89
CA PRO A 136 17.89 20.33 15.76
C PRO A 136 16.72 20.98 15.00
N ARG A 137 16.87 21.20 13.70
CA ARG A 137 15.82 21.79 12.85
C ARG A 137 15.61 20.96 11.59
N LEU A 138 14.48 20.29 11.53
CA LEU A 138 14.04 19.51 10.38
C LEU A 138 13.09 20.33 9.49
N PRO A 139 12.98 20.00 8.19
CA PRO A 139 11.95 20.59 7.32
C PRO A 139 10.55 20.29 7.84
N ARG A 140 9.62 21.26 7.69
CA ARG A 140 8.24 21.11 8.14
C ARG A 140 7.56 19.80 7.68
N PRO A 141 7.64 19.37 6.41
CA PRO A 141 7.03 18.11 5.99
C PRO A 141 7.54 16.89 6.78
N VAL A 142 8.83 16.89 7.12
CA VAL A 142 9.47 15.82 7.90
C VAL A 142 8.97 15.82 9.33
N CYS A 143 8.83 16.99 9.96
CA CYS A 143 8.25 17.10 11.30
C CYS A 143 6.82 16.58 11.35
N GLU A 144 5.97 17.00 10.40
CA GLU A 144 4.57 16.55 10.30
C GLU A 144 4.49 15.04 10.12
N TRP A 145 5.29 14.47 9.22
CA TRP A 145 5.33 13.03 8.99
C TRP A 145 5.84 12.21 10.20
N LEU A 146 6.81 12.74 10.96
CA LEU A 146 7.25 12.09 12.19
C LEU A 146 6.15 12.09 13.26
N ALA A 147 5.40 13.19 13.37
CA ALA A 147 4.25 13.26 14.27
C ALA A 147 3.14 12.27 13.85
N ASP A 148 2.85 12.19 12.55
CA ASP A 148 1.89 11.21 12.01
C ASP A 148 2.31 9.77 12.31
N GLN A 149 3.59 9.43 12.15
CA GLN A 149 4.09 8.10 12.49
C GLN A 149 4.07 7.79 13.98
N ALA A 150 4.32 8.78 14.84
CA ALA A 150 4.23 8.60 16.28
C ALA A 150 2.80 8.30 16.74
N ASN A 151 1.80 8.83 16.02
CA ASN A 151 0.39 8.61 16.27
C ASN A 151 -0.21 7.44 15.48
N ALA A 152 0.56 6.83 14.57
CA ALA A 152 0.06 5.76 13.73
C ALA A 152 -0.17 4.49 14.58
N PRO A 153 -1.33 3.82 14.44
CA PRO A 153 -1.54 2.54 15.08
C PRO A 153 -0.49 1.54 14.59
N PRO A 154 -0.08 0.58 15.43
CA PRO A 154 0.78 -0.51 14.97
C PRO A 154 0.10 -1.23 13.81
N PRO A 155 0.86 -1.68 12.80
CA PRO A 155 0.26 -2.34 11.65
C PRO A 155 -0.43 -3.63 12.10
N ASP A 156 -1.65 -3.87 11.58
CA ASP A 156 -2.44 -5.08 11.86
C ASP A 156 -1.68 -6.37 11.48
N TYR A 157 -0.80 -6.26 10.49
CA TYR A 157 0.01 -7.34 9.97
C TYR A 157 1.45 -6.88 9.72
N GLY A 158 2.41 -7.80 9.86
CA GLY A 158 3.81 -7.55 9.54
C GLY A 158 4.66 -7.08 10.73
N VAL A 159 5.92 -6.78 10.41
CA VAL A 159 6.94 -6.37 11.39
C VAL A 159 6.90 -4.85 11.51
N PRO A 160 7.11 -4.25 12.71
CA PRO A 160 7.19 -2.81 12.86
C PRO A 160 8.11 -2.18 11.81
N ARG A 161 7.65 -1.08 11.20
CA ARG A 161 8.34 -0.41 10.10
C ARG A 161 9.73 0.00 10.58
N GLY A 162 10.77 -0.60 10.01
CA GLY A 162 12.14 -0.15 10.24
C GLY A 162 12.31 1.29 9.76
N LYS A 163 13.16 2.05 10.47
CA LYS A 163 13.48 3.43 10.08
C LYS A 163 14.01 3.45 8.63
N PRO A 164 13.51 4.35 7.76
CA PRO A 164 14.05 4.49 6.42
C PRO A 164 15.52 4.88 6.45
N ALA A 165 16.34 4.26 5.60
CA ALA A 165 17.72 4.71 5.41
C ALA A 165 17.80 6.11 4.76
N GLU A 166 16.85 6.42 3.88
CA GLU A 166 16.77 7.68 3.15
C GLU A 166 15.34 8.24 3.21
N VAL A 167 15.24 9.51 3.55
CA VAL A 167 13.97 10.25 3.68
C VAL A 167 14.01 11.49 2.77
N SER A 168 12.94 11.74 2.02
CA SER A 168 12.83 12.95 1.21
C SER A 168 12.52 14.16 2.09
N ARG A 169 13.16 15.30 1.79
CA ARG A 169 12.90 16.57 2.50
C ARG A 169 11.52 17.16 2.23
N THR A 170 10.95 16.86 1.06
CA THR A 170 9.67 17.45 0.59
C THR A 170 8.52 16.46 0.65
N ASP A 171 8.80 15.16 0.57
CA ASP A 171 7.79 14.10 0.65
C ASP A 171 8.31 12.88 1.45
N PRO A 172 8.45 13.02 2.78
CA PRO A 172 9.05 12.00 3.64
C PRO A 172 8.24 10.69 3.74
N ALA A 173 6.96 10.69 3.35
CA ALA A 173 6.14 9.48 3.31
C ALA A 173 6.48 8.58 2.12
N SER A 174 7.05 9.12 1.05
CA SER A 174 7.53 8.35 -0.09
C SER A 174 8.74 7.48 0.27
N ALA A 175 8.99 6.44 -0.52
CA ALA A 175 10.15 5.57 -0.35
C ALA A 175 11.13 5.70 -1.50
N TRP A 176 12.42 5.70 -1.17
CA TRP A 176 13.46 5.49 -2.16
C TRP A 176 13.33 4.10 -2.80
N SER A 177 13.22 4.06 -4.12
CA SER A 177 13.13 2.83 -4.90
C SER A 177 14.14 2.83 -6.04
N ALA A 178 14.98 1.80 -6.07
CA ALA A 178 15.93 1.54 -7.14
C ALA A 178 15.31 0.77 -8.33
N ARG A 179 13.98 0.57 -8.35
CA ARG A 179 13.27 -0.05 -9.48
C ARG A 179 13.37 0.76 -10.78
N THR A 180 13.70 2.05 -10.66
CA THR A 180 13.92 2.94 -11.81
C THR A 180 15.43 3.10 -12.07
N ALA A 181 15.83 3.28 -13.33
CA ALA A 181 17.25 3.35 -13.72
C ALA A 181 18.09 4.41 -12.97
N ARG A 182 17.47 5.48 -12.46
CA ARG A 182 18.17 6.54 -11.69
C ARG A 182 17.85 6.52 -10.19
N GLY A 183 17.03 5.59 -9.72
CA GLY A 183 16.46 5.61 -8.37
C GLY A 183 15.55 6.81 -8.15
N ARG A 184 14.35 6.60 -7.60
CA ARG A 184 13.40 7.69 -7.34
C ARG A 184 12.65 7.45 -6.05
N PHE A 185 12.27 8.55 -5.40
CA PHE A 185 11.23 8.52 -4.39
C PHE A 185 9.88 8.23 -5.03
N GLY A 186 9.07 7.38 -4.40
CA GLY A 186 7.75 7.07 -4.91
C GLY A 186 6.91 6.20 -3.99
N TYR A 187 5.74 5.89 -4.52
CA TYR A 187 4.70 5.07 -3.91
C TYR A 187 4.42 3.86 -4.79
N ALA A 188 3.95 2.80 -4.17
CA ALA A 188 3.28 1.71 -4.86
C ALA A 188 1.78 1.98 -4.81
N PHE A 189 1.15 2.04 -5.99
CA PHE A 189 -0.29 2.00 -6.14
C PHE A 189 -0.70 0.54 -6.31
N ASN A 190 -1.19 -0.04 -5.21
CA ASN A 190 -1.59 -1.45 -5.14
C ASN A 190 -3.07 -1.55 -5.49
N VAL A 191 -3.43 -2.57 -6.27
CA VAL A 191 -4.80 -2.83 -6.72
C VAL A 191 -5.13 -4.30 -6.49
N LEU A 192 -6.29 -4.56 -5.90
CA LEU A 192 -6.91 -5.88 -5.82
C LEU A 192 -8.04 -5.94 -6.87
N ILE A 193 -7.96 -6.89 -7.79
CA ILE A 193 -8.89 -7.01 -8.92
C ILE A 193 -9.58 -8.38 -8.85
N ASP A 194 -10.91 -8.42 -9.03
CA ASP A 194 -11.64 -9.65 -9.37
C ASP A 194 -11.38 -9.94 -10.85
N THR A 195 -10.61 -11.00 -11.12
CA THR A 195 -10.09 -11.24 -12.48
C THR A 195 -11.17 -11.66 -13.48
N PRO A 196 -12.22 -12.43 -13.11
CA PRO A 196 -13.27 -12.76 -14.08
C PRO A 196 -14.15 -11.55 -14.43
N GLY A 197 -14.45 -10.68 -13.46
CA GLY A 197 -15.26 -9.47 -13.66
C GLY A 197 -14.47 -8.25 -14.15
N GLY A 198 -13.16 -8.25 -14.00
CA GLY A 198 -12.29 -7.10 -14.33
C GLY A 198 -12.50 -5.89 -13.42
N VAL A 199 -13.13 -6.08 -12.25
CA VAL A 199 -13.47 -4.99 -11.32
C VAL A 199 -12.36 -4.84 -10.27
N ALA A 200 -11.85 -3.63 -10.10
CA ALA A 200 -11.01 -3.29 -8.97
C ALA A 200 -11.86 -3.30 -7.68
N ILE A 201 -11.58 -4.26 -6.80
CA ILE A 201 -12.29 -4.48 -5.53
C ILE A 201 -11.73 -3.58 -4.44
N ASP A 202 -10.41 -3.36 -4.45
CA ASP A 202 -9.76 -2.47 -3.52
C ASP A 202 -8.49 -1.85 -4.12
N VAL A 203 -8.06 -0.72 -3.55
CA VAL A 203 -6.83 -0.01 -3.86
C VAL A 203 -6.15 0.46 -2.58
N GLU A 204 -4.84 0.46 -2.55
CA GLU A 204 -4.06 0.95 -1.41
C GLU A 204 -2.77 1.62 -1.91
N ALA A 205 -2.52 2.85 -1.47
CA ALA A 205 -1.27 3.53 -1.74
C ALA A 205 -0.31 3.25 -0.58
N SER A 206 0.85 2.69 -0.88
CA SER A 206 1.89 2.44 0.12
C SER A 206 3.22 3.06 -0.33
N PRO A 207 4.16 3.35 0.59
CA PRO A 207 5.52 3.69 0.19
C PRO A 207 6.08 2.57 -0.71
N ALA A 208 6.80 2.90 -1.77
CA ALA A 208 7.34 1.94 -2.76
C ALA A 208 8.46 1.04 -2.18
N ARG A 209 8.12 0.23 -1.18
CA ARG A 209 8.96 -0.74 -0.51
C ARG A 209 8.26 -2.07 -0.52
N PHE A 210 9.03 -3.10 -0.76
CA PHE A 210 8.59 -4.49 -0.73
C PHE A 210 7.68 -4.82 0.45
N ALA A 211 8.08 -4.52 1.69
CA ALA A 211 7.28 -4.86 2.87
C ALA A 211 5.92 -4.14 2.89
N ALA A 212 5.91 -2.87 2.48
CA ALA A 212 4.69 -2.06 2.49
C ALA A 212 3.71 -2.45 1.37
N GLU A 213 4.21 -2.99 0.25
CA GLU A 213 3.38 -3.60 -0.80
C GLU A 213 2.70 -4.88 -0.30
N VAL A 214 3.47 -5.78 0.35
CA VAL A 214 2.92 -7.01 0.93
C VAL A 214 1.86 -6.69 1.99
N ASP A 215 2.11 -5.72 2.86
CA ASP A 215 1.14 -5.30 3.87
C ASP A 215 -0.10 -4.66 3.23
N ALA A 216 0.06 -3.87 2.17
CA ALA A 216 -1.06 -3.31 1.41
C ALA A 216 -1.95 -4.42 0.82
N GLY A 217 -1.34 -5.50 0.31
CA GLY A 217 -2.08 -6.69 -0.16
C GLY A 217 -2.95 -7.31 0.94
N ARG A 218 -2.44 -7.41 2.18
CA ARG A 218 -3.21 -7.93 3.32
C ARG A 218 -4.36 -7.00 3.69
N THR A 219 -4.08 -5.70 3.78
CA THR A 219 -5.08 -4.67 4.07
C THR A 219 -6.21 -4.72 3.05
N MET A 220 -5.89 -4.80 1.75
CA MET A 220 -6.89 -4.86 0.69
C MET A 220 -7.75 -6.12 0.77
N LEU A 221 -7.16 -7.30 1.01
CA LEU A 221 -7.91 -8.55 1.16
C LEU A 221 -8.81 -8.55 2.41
N ALA A 222 -8.33 -8.02 3.53
CA ALA A 222 -9.09 -7.93 4.77
C ALA A 222 -10.25 -6.94 4.64
N ARG A 223 -9.99 -5.75 4.07
CA ARG A 223 -11.00 -4.72 3.87
C ARG A 223 -12.03 -5.11 2.81
N ALA A 224 -11.63 -5.79 1.74
CA ALA A 224 -12.58 -6.30 0.75
C ALA A 224 -13.58 -7.31 1.34
N ASP A 225 -13.12 -8.16 2.25
CA ASP A 225 -13.97 -9.09 3.00
C ASP A 225 -14.89 -8.34 3.97
N ASP A 226 -14.35 -7.44 4.80
CA ASP A 226 -15.13 -6.65 5.76
C ASP A 226 -16.20 -5.77 5.09
N ARG A 227 -15.84 -5.08 3.99
CA ARG A 227 -16.71 -4.10 3.34
C ARG A 227 -17.71 -4.70 2.37
N PHE A 228 -17.37 -5.83 1.73
CA PHE A 228 -18.14 -6.38 0.61
C PHE A 228 -18.39 -7.89 0.72
N GLY A 229 -17.93 -8.56 1.77
CA GLY A 229 -17.97 -10.02 1.86
C GLY A 229 -17.15 -10.70 0.75
N TYR A 230 -16.17 -10.00 0.19
CA TYR A 230 -15.40 -10.51 -0.95
C TYR A 230 -14.32 -11.48 -0.48
N ARG A 231 -14.56 -12.78 -0.69
CA ARG A 231 -13.64 -13.88 -0.40
C ARG A 231 -13.32 -14.67 -1.67
N PRO A 232 -12.23 -14.35 -2.39
CA PRO A 232 -11.87 -15.09 -3.59
C PRO A 232 -11.38 -16.50 -3.23
N LYS A 233 -11.65 -17.47 -4.10
CA LYS A 233 -11.14 -18.84 -3.97
C LYS A 233 -9.64 -18.91 -4.25
N ARG A 234 -9.15 -18.07 -5.18
CA ARG A 234 -7.75 -18.04 -5.62
C ARG A 234 -7.25 -16.61 -5.67
N VAL A 235 -6.00 -16.39 -5.24
CA VAL A 235 -5.31 -15.08 -5.37
C VAL A 235 -4.01 -15.28 -6.13
N ALA A 236 -3.84 -14.57 -7.22
CA ALA A 236 -2.59 -14.45 -7.97
C ALA A 236 -1.88 -13.13 -7.60
N ALA A 237 -0.56 -13.18 -7.53
CA ALA A 237 0.28 -12.00 -7.31
C ALA A 237 1.73 -12.30 -7.72
N ASP A 238 2.53 -11.26 -7.90
CA ASP A 238 3.95 -11.39 -8.21
C ASP A 238 4.73 -12.10 -7.10
N THR A 239 5.92 -12.61 -7.43
CA THR A 239 6.88 -13.22 -6.49
C THR A 239 7.16 -12.34 -5.28
N ALA A 240 6.99 -11.02 -5.40
CA ALA A 240 7.16 -10.12 -4.28
C ALA A 240 6.19 -10.42 -3.11
N TYR A 241 4.99 -10.90 -3.42
CA TYR A 241 3.99 -11.32 -2.41
C TYR A 241 4.26 -12.73 -1.87
N GLY A 242 5.20 -13.48 -2.45
CA GLY A 242 5.53 -14.87 -2.11
C GLY A 242 6.21 -15.09 -0.76
N THR A 243 6.09 -14.16 0.19
CA THR A 243 6.64 -14.33 1.54
C THR A 243 5.84 -15.38 2.33
N ALA A 244 6.52 -16.17 3.17
CA ALA A 244 5.87 -17.19 4.00
C ALA A 244 4.69 -16.62 4.81
N ALA A 245 4.88 -15.45 5.41
CA ALA A 245 3.84 -14.80 6.21
C ALA A 245 2.62 -14.36 5.39
N PHE A 246 2.78 -13.99 4.11
CA PHE A 246 1.67 -13.60 3.25
C PHE A 246 0.94 -14.83 2.71
N LEU A 247 1.68 -15.86 2.30
CA LEU A 247 1.11 -17.14 1.89
C LEU A 247 0.29 -17.79 3.01
N ALA A 248 0.79 -17.75 4.25
CA ALA A 248 0.05 -18.19 5.43
C ALA A 248 -1.24 -17.39 5.60
N PHE A 249 -1.17 -16.05 5.55
CA PHE A 249 -2.36 -15.19 5.65
C PHE A 249 -3.43 -15.49 4.60
N VAL A 250 -3.05 -15.75 3.35
CA VAL A 250 -3.98 -16.11 2.28
C VAL A 250 -4.60 -17.49 2.54
N THR A 251 -3.78 -18.45 2.97
CA THR A 251 -4.22 -19.83 3.25
C THR A 251 -5.15 -19.91 4.46
N ASP A 252 -4.85 -19.18 5.53
CA ASP A 252 -5.66 -19.12 6.76
C ASP A 252 -7.07 -18.56 6.50
N ARG A 253 -7.25 -17.81 5.41
CA ARG A 253 -8.56 -17.29 4.95
C ARG A 253 -9.31 -18.28 4.07
N GLY A 254 -8.76 -19.46 3.81
CA GLY A 254 -9.32 -20.47 2.91
C GLY A 254 -9.14 -20.13 1.42
N THR A 255 -8.25 -19.19 1.09
CA THR A 255 -7.93 -18.82 -0.29
C THR A 255 -6.67 -19.54 -0.75
N ILE A 256 -6.65 -20.01 -2.01
CA ILE A 256 -5.52 -20.73 -2.60
C ILE A 256 -4.55 -19.71 -3.23
N PRO A 257 -3.29 -19.61 -2.76
CA PRO A 257 -2.32 -18.70 -3.35
C PRO A 257 -1.73 -19.27 -4.65
N HIS A 258 -1.86 -18.52 -5.74
CA HIS A 258 -1.13 -18.72 -7.01
C HIS A 258 -0.01 -17.69 -7.10
N ILE A 259 0.95 -17.77 -6.18
CA ILE A 259 2.03 -16.79 -6.01
C ILE A 259 3.35 -17.57 -5.96
N PRO A 260 4.34 -17.23 -6.79
CA PRO A 260 5.66 -17.87 -6.71
C PRO A 260 6.28 -17.63 -5.32
N VAL A 261 6.83 -18.68 -4.72
CA VAL A 261 7.48 -18.57 -3.41
C VAL A 261 8.72 -17.69 -3.56
N LEU A 262 8.86 -16.70 -2.68
CA LEU A 262 10.05 -15.85 -2.65
C LEU A 262 11.22 -16.62 -2.05
N GLU A 263 12.05 -17.21 -2.91
CA GLU A 263 13.27 -17.88 -2.49
C GLU A 263 14.37 -16.86 -2.18
N ARG A 264 14.84 -16.85 -0.93
CA ARG A 264 16.00 -16.07 -0.47
C ARG A 264 17.16 -16.95 -0.02
N SER A 265 17.14 -18.24 -0.38
CA SER A 265 18.14 -19.26 -0.01
C SER A 265 19.56 -18.81 -0.34
N GLU A 266 19.76 -18.10 -1.45
CA GLU A 266 21.09 -17.64 -1.89
C GLU A 266 21.56 -16.32 -1.25
N GLN A 267 20.69 -15.56 -0.58
CA GLN A 267 21.04 -14.26 0.03
C GLN A 267 21.63 -14.44 1.43
N THR A 268 22.66 -15.26 1.55
CA THR A 268 23.25 -15.62 2.85
C THR A 268 24.26 -14.60 3.39
N LYS A 269 24.58 -13.55 2.61
CA LYS A 269 25.70 -12.61 2.92
C LYS A 269 27.01 -13.37 3.24
N GLY A 270 27.29 -14.42 2.48
CA GLY A 270 28.47 -15.27 2.65
C GLY A 270 28.34 -16.33 3.77
N LYS A 271 27.14 -16.51 4.34
CA LYS A 271 26.85 -17.60 5.29
C LYS A 271 26.38 -18.88 4.58
N PHE A 272 26.26 -19.98 5.31
CA PHE A 272 25.67 -21.21 4.78
C PHE A 272 24.19 -21.01 4.44
N PRO A 273 23.74 -21.49 3.27
CA PRO A 273 22.34 -21.42 2.87
C PRO A 273 21.54 -22.55 3.55
N ARG A 274 20.20 -22.56 3.40
CA ARG A 274 19.34 -23.53 4.10
C ARG A 274 19.65 -24.97 3.68
N GLU A 275 20.06 -25.17 2.45
CA GLU A 275 20.36 -26.48 1.84
C GLU A 275 21.60 -27.13 2.46
N ALA A 276 22.47 -26.34 3.09
CA ALA A 276 23.58 -26.85 3.87
C ALA A 276 23.12 -27.52 5.19
N PHE A 277 21.85 -27.35 5.57
CA PHE A 277 21.26 -27.96 6.76
C PHE A 277 20.29 -29.07 6.35
N ARG A 278 20.49 -30.27 6.88
CA ARG A 278 19.61 -31.42 6.62
C ARG A 278 18.44 -31.39 7.60
N TYR A 279 17.21 -31.37 7.09
CA TYR A 279 16.03 -31.52 7.95
C TYR A 279 15.69 -33.00 8.17
N GLU A 280 15.61 -33.42 9.44
CA GLU A 280 15.23 -34.77 9.86
C GLU A 280 13.76 -34.73 10.33
N ARG A 281 12.84 -35.11 9.43
CA ARG A 281 11.39 -34.95 9.61
C ARG A 281 10.85 -35.76 10.79
N GLU A 282 11.36 -36.96 11.04
CA GLU A 282 10.89 -37.85 12.12
C GLU A 282 11.08 -37.25 13.51
N GLN A 283 12.08 -36.38 13.67
CA GLN A 283 12.50 -35.84 14.97
C GLN A 283 12.34 -34.32 15.03
N ASP A 284 11.69 -33.72 14.02
CA ASP A 284 11.49 -32.29 13.82
C ASP A 284 12.72 -31.45 14.20
N ARG A 285 13.84 -31.73 13.52
CA ARG A 285 15.11 -31.05 13.79
C ARG A 285 15.92 -30.83 12.53
N TYR A 286 16.77 -29.81 12.55
CA TYR A 286 17.81 -29.64 11.54
C TYR A 286 19.14 -30.20 12.02
N VAL A 287 19.99 -30.63 11.09
CA VAL A 287 21.39 -30.99 11.34
C VAL A 287 22.27 -30.04 10.54
N CYS A 288 23.22 -29.38 11.19
CA CYS A 288 24.12 -28.44 10.54
C CYS A 288 25.28 -29.15 9.81
N PRO A 289 26.06 -28.42 8.97
CA PRO A 289 27.24 -28.97 8.30
C PRO A 289 28.31 -29.55 9.24
N ALA A 290 28.34 -29.14 10.51
CA ALA A 290 29.24 -29.69 11.53
C ALA A 290 28.65 -30.91 12.27
N GLY A 291 27.50 -31.43 11.83
CA GLY A 291 26.85 -32.61 12.42
C GLY A 291 26.09 -32.36 13.73
N LYS A 292 25.93 -31.11 14.16
CA LYS A 292 25.19 -30.76 15.38
C LYS A 292 23.70 -30.62 15.11
N THR A 293 22.87 -30.99 16.08
CA THR A 293 21.40 -30.94 15.98
C THR A 293 20.87 -29.57 16.40
N LEU A 294 19.83 -29.13 15.69
CA LEU A 294 19.10 -27.90 15.88
C LEU A 294 17.63 -28.27 16.14
N PRO A 295 17.25 -28.53 17.39
CA PRO A 295 15.86 -28.82 17.73
C PRO A 295 14.98 -27.59 17.52
N PHE A 296 13.69 -27.83 17.33
CA PHE A 296 12.68 -26.78 17.35
C PHE A 296 12.69 -26.03 18.69
N ARG A 297 12.71 -24.70 18.65
CA ARG A 297 12.75 -23.81 19.83
C ARG A 297 11.50 -22.95 19.98
N GLY A 298 10.65 -22.91 18.97
CA GLY A 298 9.43 -22.10 18.98
C GLY A 298 9.10 -21.52 17.62
N ALA A 299 7.89 -20.99 17.49
CA ALA A 299 7.42 -20.31 16.30
C ALA A 299 7.24 -18.83 16.60
N ASP A 300 7.78 -17.95 15.76
CA ASP A 300 7.37 -16.56 15.75
C ASP A 300 6.15 -16.43 14.85
N ARG A 301 4.95 -16.43 15.46
CA ARG A 301 3.68 -16.32 14.72
C ARG A 301 3.54 -14.99 13.99
N ARG A 302 4.19 -13.91 14.45
CA ARG A 302 4.10 -12.58 13.80
C ARG A 302 5.01 -12.49 12.59
N ALA A 303 6.21 -13.07 12.68
CA ALA A 303 7.18 -13.06 11.59
C ALA A 303 7.04 -14.24 10.62
N GLY A 304 6.24 -15.26 10.97
CA GLY A 304 5.92 -16.39 10.11
C GLY A 304 7.08 -17.35 9.88
N PHE A 305 8.02 -17.47 10.85
CA PHE A 305 9.12 -18.43 10.78
C PHE A 305 9.21 -19.32 12.03
N LEU A 306 9.59 -20.57 11.80
CA LEU A 306 9.93 -21.54 12.84
C LEU A 306 11.40 -21.34 13.23
N ARG A 307 11.68 -21.33 14.53
CA ARG A 307 13.03 -21.17 15.06
C ARG A 307 13.60 -22.52 15.41
N TYR A 308 14.67 -22.90 14.72
CA TYR A 308 15.53 -24.03 15.05
C TYR A 308 16.91 -23.50 15.42
N SER A 309 17.45 -23.90 16.57
CA SER A 309 18.79 -23.43 16.97
C SER A 309 19.56 -24.48 17.76
N ALA A 310 20.85 -24.60 17.44
CA ALA A 310 21.78 -25.43 18.18
C ALA A 310 22.04 -24.86 19.59
N SER A 311 22.66 -25.66 20.46
CA SER A 311 23.09 -25.17 21.77
C SER A 311 24.18 -24.10 21.60
N PRO A 312 24.13 -23.00 22.38
CA PRO A 312 25.22 -22.03 22.50
C PRO A 312 26.61 -22.65 22.71
N ALA A 313 26.68 -23.76 23.45
CA ALA A 313 27.94 -24.46 23.72
C ALA A 313 28.51 -25.09 22.45
N ASP A 314 27.66 -25.70 21.62
CA ASP A 314 28.07 -26.33 20.35
C ASP A 314 28.56 -25.29 19.34
N CYS A 315 27.98 -24.10 19.33
CA CYS A 315 28.34 -23.05 18.38
C CYS A 315 29.55 -22.21 18.82
N ARG A 316 29.83 -22.08 20.12
CA ARG A 316 30.92 -21.23 20.63
C ARG A 316 32.31 -21.68 20.16
N ALA A 317 32.56 -22.99 20.17
CA ALA A 317 33.84 -23.58 19.76
C ALA A 317 33.85 -24.12 18.31
N CYS A 318 32.80 -23.86 17.53
CA CYS A 318 32.66 -24.44 16.20
C CYS A 318 33.57 -23.76 15.17
N TYR A 319 34.41 -24.54 14.47
CA TYR A 319 35.29 -24.07 13.39
C TYR A 319 34.53 -23.47 12.19
N LEU A 320 33.26 -23.82 12.02
CA LEU A 320 32.39 -23.27 10.96
C LEU A 320 31.60 -22.02 11.39
N LYS A 321 31.74 -21.54 12.63
CA LYS A 321 30.91 -20.45 13.18
C LYS A 321 30.88 -19.21 12.28
N LEU A 322 32.06 -18.76 11.81
CA LEU A 322 32.19 -17.58 10.95
C LEU A 322 31.46 -17.72 9.61
N LYS A 323 31.32 -18.93 9.09
CA LYS A 323 30.53 -19.23 7.87
C LYS A 323 29.07 -19.57 8.18
N CYS A 324 28.71 -19.82 9.43
CA CYS A 324 27.37 -20.26 9.84
C CYS A 324 26.48 -19.12 10.35
N THR A 325 26.95 -18.31 11.31
CA THR A 325 26.15 -17.24 11.92
C THR A 325 27.04 -16.07 12.36
N ALA A 326 26.45 -14.89 12.59
CA ALA A 326 27.09 -13.76 13.27
C ALA A 326 26.61 -13.62 14.72
N GLY A 327 25.66 -14.45 15.15
CA GLY A 327 25.12 -14.45 16.50
C GLY A 327 26.19 -14.83 17.52
N SER A 328 26.24 -14.06 18.60
CA SER A 328 26.95 -14.42 19.82
C SER A 328 26.22 -15.52 20.59
N ASN A 329 24.90 -15.70 20.36
CA ASN A 329 24.02 -16.83 20.73
C ASN A 329 22.73 -16.81 19.90
#